data_AF-A0A4R5NQ55-F1
#
_entry.id   AF-A0A4R5NQ55-F1
#
_cell.length_a   1.000
_cell.length_b   1.000
_cell.length_c   1.000
_cell.angle_alpha   90.00
_cell.angle_beta   90.00
_cell.angle_gamma   90.00
#
_symmetry.space_group_name_H-M   'P 1'
#
loop_
_entity.id
_entity.type
_entity.pdbx_description
1 polymer ?
#
loop_
_entity_poly.entity_id
_entity_poly.type
_entity_poly.pdbx_seq_one_letter_code
_entity_poly.pdbx_strand_id
1 'polypeptide(L)'
;MKKAFITGLLLLILPLGLFGCSNQSNNSSSESSSSTKTEQSSSTTSSTTNSASTSTTITHAKRAVKVRYEKANFTTSLDREYREEYLYQNVPGTVDSNKVYSWDNLNVSENTKVHVNQKAIATFKDDDDNEYDHEDFYRITLGNQSGKQYWVGDDVLQNDHENDYDD
;
A
#
# COMPACT_ATOMS: atom_id res chain seq x y z
N MET A 1 -29.98 51.29 30.53
CA MET A 1 -28.94 50.31 30.94
C MET A 1 -28.18 49.90 29.69
N LYS A 2 -26.89 50.21 29.62
CA LYS A 2 -26.04 49.99 28.43
C LYS A 2 -25.49 48.57 28.47
N LYS A 3 -25.62 47.80 27.38
CA LYS A 3 -24.92 46.52 27.20
C LYS A 3 -24.25 46.53 25.82
N ALA A 4 -22.94 46.36 25.84
CA ALA A 4 -22.03 46.45 24.71
C ALA A 4 -22.04 45.14 23.91
N PHE A 5 -22.05 45.25 22.58
CA PHE A 5 -21.73 44.16 21.67
C PHE A 5 -20.23 44.23 21.34
N ILE A 6 -19.50 43.17 21.65
CA ILE A 6 -18.09 43.01 21.28
C ILE A 6 -18.04 42.15 20.03
N THR A 7 -17.69 42.80 18.93
CA THR A 7 -17.40 42.23 17.62
C THR A 7 -16.02 41.59 17.66
N GLY A 8 -15.93 40.28 17.43
CA GLY A 8 -14.68 39.56 17.25
C GLY A 8 -14.72 38.80 15.94
N LEU A 9 -14.16 39.37 14.87
CA LEU A 9 -13.90 38.66 13.63
C LEU A 9 -12.40 38.77 13.33
N LEU A 10 -11.71 37.68 13.64
CA LEU A 10 -10.27 37.47 13.44
C LEU A 10 -10.05 37.08 11.96
N LEU A 11 -9.55 38.01 11.16
CA LEU A 11 -9.08 37.74 9.78
C LEU A 11 -7.55 37.75 9.77
N LEU A 12 -6.95 36.56 9.81
CA LEU A 12 -5.53 36.33 9.54
C LEU A 12 -5.43 35.57 8.22
N ILE A 13 -5.21 36.33 7.15
CA ILE A 13 -5.00 35.83 5.79
C ILE A 13 -3.49 35.55 5.67
N LEU A 14 -3.13 34.28 5.51
CA LEU A 14 -1.75 33.83 5.30
C LEU A 14 -1.29 34.18 3.88
N PRO A 15 -0.08 34.74 3.67
CA PRO A 15 0.48 34.91 2.33
C PRO A 15 0.98 33.58 1.77
N LEU A 16 0.50 33.24 0.58
CA LEU A 16 1.03 32.17 -0.27
C LEU A 16 2.43 32.57 -0.74
N GLY A 17 3.45 31.83 -0.30
CA GLY A 17 4.80 31.93 -0.86
C GLY A 17 4.84 31.33 -2.27
N LEU A 18 4.98 32.18 -3.28
CA LEU A 18 5.40 31.78 -4.63
C LEU A 18 6.90 31.45 -4.60
N PHE A 19 7.28 30.23 -4.96
CA PHE A 19 8.67 29.92 -5.31
C PHE A 19 9.00 30.46 -6.71
N GLY A 20 10.03 31.30 -6.77
CA GLY A 20 10.60 31.84 -8.00
C GLY A 20 11.57 30.89 -8.70
N CYS A 21 11.64 31.05 -10.02
CA CYS A 21 12.62 30.49 -10.96
C CYS A 21 14.06 30.87 -10.53
N SER A 22 15.17 30.24 -10.90
CA SER A 22 15.63 29.67 -12.17
C SER A 22 17.06 29.13 -11.92
N ASN A 23 17.59 28.19 -12.72
CA ASN A 23 18.91 28.45 -13.29
C ASN A 23 19.16 27.72 -14.60
N GLN A 24 19.53 28.56 -15.56
CA GLN A 24 20.00 28.31 -16.90
C GLN A 24 21.44 27.79 -16.87
N SER A 25 21.77 26.79 -17.68
CA SER A 25 23.09 26.75 -18.33
C SER A 25 22.96 26.24 -19.75
N ASN A 26 23.44 27.07 -20.66
CA ASN A 26 23.40 26.93 -22.10
C ASN A 26 24.16 25.67 -22.57
N ASN A 27 23.65 25.03 -23.60
CA ASN A 27 24.50 24.77 -24.76
C ASN A 27 23.72 25.04 -26.04
N SER A 28 24.33 25.84 -26.91
CA SER A 28 23.77 26.35 -28.15
C SER A 28 24.01 25.35 -29.28
N SER A 29 22.99 25.06 -30.06
CA SER A 29 23.13 24.87 -31.52
C SER A 29 21.73 24.90 -32.14
N SER A 30 21.53 25.89 -33.00
CA SER A 30 20.41 26.04 -33.91
C SER A 30 20.47 24.99 -35.02
N GLU A 31 19.36 24.32 -35.31
CA GLU A 31 18.73 24.28 -36.63
C GLU A 31 17.42 23.45 -36.61
N SER A 32 16.66 23.64 -37.67
CA SER A 32 15.21 23.61 -37.80
C SER A 32 14.55 22.24 -38.02
N SER A 33 13.28 22.22 -37.60
CA SER A 33 12.13 21.51 -38.21
C SER A 33 11.86 20.02 -37.93
N SER A 34 10.58 19.79 -37.60
CA SER A 34 9.74 18.62 -37.89
C SER A 34 9.91 17.34 -37.05
N SER A 35 8.92 17.17 -36.15
CA SER A 35 8.07 15.99 -36.00
C SER A 35 8.65 14.67 -35.45
N THR A 36 7.95 14.18 -34.42
CA THR A 36 7.86 12.79 -33.93
C THR A 36 9.13 12.14 -33.36
N LYS A 37 9.24 12.17 -32.02
CA LYS A 37 10.17 11.34 -31.25
C LYS A 37 9.53 9.98 -30.93
N THR A 38 9.98 8.95 -31.63
CA THR A 38 10.14 7.58 -31.13
C THR A 38 11.64 7.36 -31.00
N GLU A 39 12.11 6.94 -29.82
CA GLU A 39 13.38 6.22 -29.53
C GLU A 39 13.50 6.17 -28.00
N GLN A 40 13.39 4.99 -27.38
CA GLN A 40 14.52 4.12 -27.06
C GLN A 40 15.72 4.87 -26.46
N SER A 41 15.91 4.71 -25.15
CA SER A 41 17.23 4.83 -24.53
C SER A 41 17.30 3.95 -23.30
N SER A 42 18.08 2.90 -23.47
CA SER A 42 18.83 2.20 -22.45
C SER A 42 19.62 3.18 -21.59
N SER A 43 19.64 2.95 -20.28
CA SER A 43 20.63 3.56 -19.39
C SER A 43 20.93 2.65 -18.21
N THR A 44 22.10 2.01 -18.33
CA THR A 44 23.18 2.03 -17.35
C THR A 44 22.85 1.61 -15.92
N THR A 45 23.27 0.38 -15.62
CA THR A 45 23.52 -0.15 -14.28
C THR A 45 24.45 0.79 -13.49
N SER A 46 23.90 1.44 -12.48
CA SER A 46 24.65 1.94 -11.33
C SER A 46 24.22 1.12 -10.11
N SER A 47 25.08 0.19 -9.70
CA SER A 47 24.93 -0.61 -8.49
C SER A 47 25.03 0.29 -7.26
N THR A 48 23.89 0.64 -6.70
CA THR A 48 23.77 1.11 -5.32
C THR A 48 22.85 0.12 -4.62
N THR A 49 23.42 -0.75 -3.79
CA THR A 49 22.70 -1.68 -2.93
C THR A 49 21.96 -0.91 -1.84
N ASN A 50 20.83 -0.34 -2.21
CA ASN A 50 19.76 0.01 -1.29
C ASN A 50 18.62 -1.00 -1.55
N SER A 51 18.38 -1.91 -0.61
CA SER A 51 17.22 -2.80 -0.61
C SER A 51 15.95 -1.96 -0.38
N ALA A 52 15.55 -1.19 -1.38
CA ALA A 52 14.28 -0.49 -1.39
C ALA A 52 13.21 -1.52 -1.78
N SER A 53 12.35 -1.89 -0.84
CA SER A 53 11.10 -2.60 -1.16
C SER A 53 10.35 -1.76 -2.19
N THR A 54 10.17 -2.30 -3.39
CA THR A 54 9.46 -1.58 -4.46
C THR A 54 7.99 -1.53 -4.07
N SER A 55 7.47 -0.32 -3.90
CA SER A 55 6.07 -0.10 -3.55
C SER A 55 5.35 0.60 -4.68
N THR A 56 4.14 0.15 -4.99
CA THR A 56 3.25 0.77 -5.97
C THR A 56 1.92 1.09 -5.31
N THR A 57 1.21 2.08 -5.82
CA THR A 57 -0.16 2.36 -5.40
C THR A 57 -1.13 1.70 -6.36
N ILE A 58 -2.08 0.93 -5.84
CA ILE A 58 -3.15 0.31 -6.61
C ILE A 58 -4.50 0.88 -6.19
N THR A 59 -5.40 1.00 -7.15
CA THR A 59 -6.81 1.29 -6.92
C THR A 59 -7.54 -0.04 -6.94
N HIS A 60 -8.32 -0.32 -5.89
CA HIS A 60 -9.16 -1.51 -5.88
C HIS A 60 -10.39 -1.26 -6.74
N ALA A 61 -10.71 -2.21 -7.61
CA ALA A 61 -11.89 -2.13 -8.47
C ALA A 61 -13.19 -2.09 -7.65
N LYS A 62 -13.22 -2.79 -6.51
CA LYS A 62 -14.36 -2.83 -5.59
C LYS A 62 -13.99 -2.31 -4.20
N ARG A 63 -14.95 -1.62 -3.57
CA ARG A 63 -14.85 -1.12 -2.19
C ARG A 63 -15.44 -2.17 -1.25
N ALA A 64 -14.80 -2.39 -0.11
CA ALA A 64 -15.40 -3.22 0.92
C ALA A 64 -16.62 -2.47 1.49
N VAL A 65 -17.78 -3.12 1.52
CA VAL A 65 -19.01 -2.55 2.11
C VAL A 65 -18.96 -2.56 3.64
N LYS A 66 -18.16 -3.47 4.21
CA LYS A 66 -17.96 -3.63 5.65
C LYS A 66 -16.60 -4.26 5.89
N VAL A 67 -15.88 -3.81 6.92
CA VAL A 67 -14.69 -4.49 7.42
C VAL A 67 -14.82 -4.71 8.92
N ARG A 68 -14.66 -5.96 9.34
CA ARG A 68 -14.61 -6.34 10.75
C ARG A 68 -13.18 -6.65 11.13
N TYR A 69 -12.75 -6.21 12.31
CA TYR A 69 -11.43 -6.53 12.84
C TYR A 69 -11.56 -7.43 14.06
N GLU A 70 -10.72 -8.45 14.12
CA GLU A 70 -10.69 -9.44 15.17
C GLU A 70 -9.28 -9.56 15.74
N LYS A 71 -9.21 -9.88 17.04
CA LYS A 71 -7.93 -10.10 17.70
C LYS A 71 -7.38 -11.44 17.23
N ALA A 72 -6.16 -11.43 16.70
CA ALA A 72 -5.37 -12.61 16.42
C ALA A 72 -4.03 -12.48 17.14
N ASN A 73 -3.43 -13.58 17.56
CA ASN A 73 -2.08 -13.59 18.11
C ASN A 73 -1.50 -14.99 17.96
N PHE A 74 -0.73 -15.20 16.89
CA PHE A 74 -0.08 -16.47 16.62
C PHE A 74 1.14 -16.26 15.72
N THR A 75 1.90 -17.33 15.53
CA THR A 75 3.04 -17.36 14.62
C THR A 75 2.85 -18.52 13.69
N THR A 76 2.86 -18.25 12.39
CA THR A 76 2.75 -19.24 11.31
C THR A 76 3.92 -19.03 10.33
N SER A 77 3.93 -19.75 9.22
CA SER A 77 4.89 -19.58 8.14
C SER A 77 4.21 -19.08 6.88
N LEU A 78 4.99 -18.45 5.99
CA LEU A 78 4.53 -18.18 4.63
C LEU A 78 4.24 -19.50 3.89
N ASP A 79 3.11 -19.53 3.17
CA ASP A 79 2.76 -20.63 2.29
C ASP A 79 3.68 -20.69 1.05
N ARG A 80 3.59 -21.76 0.27
CA ARG A 80 4.36 -21.95 -0.97
C ARG A 80 4.04 -20.87 -2.00
N GLU A 81 2.78 -20.46 -2.09
CA GLU A 81 2.28 -19.56 -3.14
C GLU A 81 2.28 -18.09 -2.73
N TYR A 82 2.88 -17.76 -1.57
CA TYR A 82 2.91 -16.39 -1.04
C TYR A 82 3.42 -15.31 -2.01
N ARG A 83 4.24 -15.68 -3.01
CA ARG A 83 4.81 -14.75 -4.00
C ARG A 83 3.79 -14.30 -5.05
N GLU A 84 2.68 -14.98 -5.19
CA GLU A 84 1.60 -14.62 -6.11
C GLU A 84 0.75 -13.46 -5.55
N GLU A 85 0.88 -13.22 -4.25
CA GLU A 85 0.13 -12.22 -3.51
C GLU A 85 0.94 -10.95 -3.18
N TYR A 86 0.24 -9.90 -2.77
CA TYR A 86 0.85 -8.65 -2.34
C TYR A 86 0.90 -8.47 -0.82
N LEU A 87 1.84 -7.64 -0.39
CA LEU A 87 1.83 -7.02 0.94
C LEU A 87 1.08 -5.69 0.86
N TYR A 88 0.02 -5.53 1.64
CA TYR A 88 -0.82 -4.33 1.62
C TYR A 88 -0.53 -3.43 2.83
N GLN A 89 -0.57 -2.12 2.62
CA GLN A 89 -0.47 -1.13 3.70
C GLN A 89 -1.73 -1.08 4.58
N ASN A 90 -2.90 -1.22 3.94
CA ASN A 90 -4.22 -1.26 4.58
C ASN A 90 -4.98 -2.49 4.06
N VAL A 91 -6.05 -2.90 4.74
CA VAL A 91 -6.93 -3.96 4.22
C VAL A 91 -7.50 -3.56 2.84
N PRO A 92 -7.41 -4.41 1.81
CA PRO A 92 -8.06 -4.19 0.52
C PRO A 92 -9.50 -3.66 0.63
N GLY A 93 -9.85 -2.75 -0.29
CA GLY A 93 -11.18 -2.12 -0.29
C GLY A 93 -11.45 -1.06 0.79
N THR A 94 -10.55 -0.81 1.75
CA THR A 94 -10.77 0.21 2.80
C THR A 94 -10.34 1.63 2.42
N VAL A 95 -9.39 1.79 1.50
CA VAL A 95 -8.88 3.09 1.00
C VAL A 95 -8.91 3.14 -0.53
N ASP A 96 -9.19 4.31 -1.12
CA ASP A 96 -9.39 4.42 -2.57
C ASP A 96 -8.13 4.07 -3.36
N SER A 97 -6.98 4.32 -2.74
CA SER A 97 -5.66 4.05 -3.28
C SER A 97 -4.82 3.42 -2.19
N ASN A 98 -4.54 2.13 -2.32
CA ASN A 98 -3.78 1.38 -1.34
C ASN A 98 -2.34 1.23 -1.81
N LYS A 99 -1.39 1.34 -0.88
CA LYS A 99 0.00 1.04 -1.20
C LYS A 99 0.22 -0.46 -1.04
N VAL A 100 0.81 -1.07 -2.05
CA VAL A 100 1.24 -2.46 -2.04
C VAL A 100 2.74 -2.56 -2.22
N TYR A 101 3.30 -3.64 -1.71
CA TYR A 101 4.71 -3.96 -1.77
C TYR A 101 4.89 -5.37 -2.34
N SER A 102 5.93 -5.54 -3.14
CA SER A 102 6.38 -6.88 -3.55
C SER A 102 7.14 -7.54 -2.39
N TRP A 103 7.12 -8.87 -2.38
CA TRP A 103 7.97 -9.72 -1.55
C TRP A 103 9.45 -9.66 -1.94
N ASP A 104 9.75 -9.11 -3.11
CA ASP A 104 11.11 -8.96 -3.61
C ASP A 104 11.98 -8.17 -2.64
N ASN A 105 13.20 -8.66 -2.45
CA ASN A 105 14.22 -8.05 -1.59
C ASN A 105 13.86 -8.02 -0.09
N LEU A 106 12.81 -8.70 0.36
CA LEU A 106 12.52 -8.91 1.78
C LEU A 106 13.31 -10.07 2.40
N ASN A 107 14.08 -10.81 1.58
CA ASN A 107 14.90 -11.94 1.97
C ASN A 107 14.10 -12.98 2.78
N VAL A 108 12.96 -13.37 2.20
CA VAL A 108 12.06 -14.39 2.73
C VAL A 108 11.91 -15.53 1.72
N SER A 109 11.57 -16.70 2.24
CA SER A 109 11.23 -17.91 1.49
C SER A 109 9.90 -18.48 2.00
N GLU A 110 9.40 -19.50 1.31
CA GLU A 110 8.45 -20.44 1.94
C GLU A 110 8.99 -20.86 3.32
N ASN A 111 8.11 -21.12 4.27
CA ASN A 111 8.42 -21.44 5.67
C ASN A 111 9.03 -20.30 6.50
N THR A 112 9.22 -19.09 5.96
CA THR A 112 9.60 -17.93 6.78
C THR A 112 8.54 -17.69 7.84
N LYS A 113 8.96 -17.67 9.12
CA LYS A 113 8.03 -17.40 10.22
C LYS A 113 7.60 -15.95 10.26
N VAL A 114 6.30 -15.74 10.40
CA VAL A 114 5.65 -14.44 10.53
C VAL A 114 4.78 -14.41 11.76
N HIS A 115 4.73 -13.26 12.43
CA HIS A 115 3.86 -13.05 13.56
C HIS A 115 2.58 -12.35 13.12
N VAL A 116 1.42 -12.96 13.40
CA VAL A 116 0.11 -12.40 13.15
C VAL A 116 -0.43 -11.79 14.43
N ASN A 117 -0.90 -10.55 14.37
CA ASN A 117 -1.46 -9.85 15.54
C ASN A 117 -2.86 -9.26 15.35
N GLN A 118 -3.47 -9.44 14.17
CA GLN A 118 -4.84 -9.02 13.87
C GLN A 118 -5.38 -9.75 12.65
N LYS A 119 -6.69 -10.04 12.65
CA LYS A 119 -7.45 -10.51 11.49
C LYS A 119 -8.43 -9.42 11.06
N ALA A 120 -8.68 -9.30 9.77
CA ALA A 120 -9.75 -8.50 9.21
C ALA A 120 -10.59 -9.37 8.27
N ILE A 121 -11.90 -9.18 8.31
CA ILE A 121 -12.86 -9.82 7.40
C ILE A 121 -13.47 -8.70 6.58
N ALA A 122 -13.10 -8.60 5.31
CA ALA A 122 -13.61 -7.61 4.38
C ALA A 122 -14.79 -8.20 3.61
N THR A 123 -15.93 -7.52 3.66
CA THR A 123 -17.11 -7.90 2.90
C THR A 123 -17.15 -7.07 1.62
N PHE A 124 -17.21 -7.74 0.48
CA PHE A 124 -17.42 -7.13 -0.82
C PHE A 124 -18.81 -7.49 -1.32
N LYS A 125 -19.40 -6.59 -2.10
CA LYS A 125 -20.66 -6.87 -2.77
C LYS A 125 -20.31 -7.35 -4.17
N ASP A 126 -20.79 -8.52 -4.56
CA ASP A 126 -20.68 -8.92 -5.95
C ASP A 126 -21.76 -8.20 -6.78
N ASP A 127 -21.35 -7.75 -7.97
CA ASP A 127 -22.21 -6.99 -8.86
C ASP A 127 -23.01 -7.91 -9.79
N ASP A 128 -22.57 -9.16 -9.95
CA ASP A 128 -23.16 -10.11 -10.90
C ASP A 128 -24.41 -10.81 -10.33
N ASP A 129 -24.38 -11.22 -9.06
CA ASP A 129 -25.48 -11.93 -8.38
C ASP A 129 -26.02 -11.22 -7.13
N ASN A 130 -25.43 -10.08 -6.77
CA ASN A 130 -25.80 -9.28 -5.59
C ASN A 130 -25.60 -10.03 -4.25
N GLU A 131 -24.74 -11.05 -4.24
CA GLU A 131 -24.25 -11.74 -3.06
C GLU A 131 -23.11 -10.98 -2.38
N TYR A 132 -22.69 -11.46 -1.20
CA TYR A 132 -21.63 -10.85 -0.43
C TYR A 132 -20.48 -11.82 -0.25
N ASP A 133 -19.32 -11.46 -0.80
CA ASP A 133 -18.08 -12.19 -0.60
C ASP A 133 -17.40 -11.74 0.68
N HIS A 134 -16.65 -12.65 1.28
CA HIS A 134 -15.89 -12.42 2.51
C HIS A 134 -14.45 -12.84 2.28
N GLU A 135 -13.54 -11.88 2.36
CA GLU A 135 -12.11 -12.10 2.24
C GLU A 135 -11.44 -11.88 3.59
N ASP A 136 -10.60 -12.82 3.99
CA ASP A 136 -9.83 -12.78 5.22
C ASP A 136 -8.45 -12.16 4.97
N PHE A 137 -8.08 -11.22 5.83
CA PHE A 137 -6.76 -10.59 5.80
C PHE A 137 -6.10 -10.66 7.17
N TYR A 138 -4.79 -10.86 7.20
CA TYR A 138 -4.00 -10.93 8.41
C TYR A 138 -2.95 -9.84 8.48
N ARG A 139 -2.81 -9.20 9.63
CA ARG A 139 -1.72 -8.24 9.86
C ARG A 139 -0.49 -8.97 10.38
N ILE A 140 0.53 -9.01 9.54
CA ILE A 140 1.77 -9.75 9.79
C ILE A 140 2.93 -8.82 10.14
N THR A 141 3.87 -9.34 10.93
CA THR A 141 5.24 -8.83 11.08
C THR A 141 6.20 -9.92 10.65
N LEU A 142 7.08 -9.62 9.68
CA LEU A 142 8.13 -10.54 9.25
C LEU A 142 9.22 -10.61 10.32
N GLY A 143 9.63 -11.81 10.73
CA GLY A 143 10.57 -11.99 11.85
C GLY A 143 11.92 -11.29 11.66
N ASN A 144 12.33 -11.03 10.42
CA ASN A 144 13.56 -10.34 10.04
C ASN A 144 13.40 -8.81 9.86
N GLN A 145 12.18 -8.25 9.95
CA GLN A 145 11.90 -6.83 9.77
C GLN A 145 11.35 -6.25 11.07
N SER A 146 12.18 -5.50 11.80
CA SER A 146 11.76 -4.92 13.08
C SER A 146 10.65 -3.90 12.88
N GLY A 147 9.46 -4.23 13.39
CA GLY A 147 8.33 -3.31 13.58
C GLY A 147 7.50 -2.97 12.34
N LYS A 148 7.88 -3.41 11.14
CA LYS A 148 7.07 -3.19 9.93
C LYS A 148 5.92 -4.18 9.86
N GLN A 149 4.73 -3.67 9.61
CA GLN A 149 3.50 -4.44 9.51
C GLN A 149 2.86 -4.30 8.14
N TYR A 150 2.29 -5.39 7.66
CA TYR A 150 1.58 -5.46 6.40
C TYR A 150 0.30 -6.28 6.59
N TRP A 151 -0.72 -5.99 5.80
CA TRP A 151 -1.86 -6.87 5.60
C TRP A 151 -1.56 -7.83 4.44
N VAL A 152 -1.97 -9.08 4.58
CA VAL A 152 -1.86 -10.11 3.54
C VAL A 152 -3.16 -10.90 3.48
N GLY A 153 -3.49 -11.47 2.32
CA GLY A 153 -4.58 -12.44 2.20
C GLY A 153 -4.31 -13.68 3.07
N ASP A 154 -5.34 -14.48 3.30
CA ASP A 154 -5.24 -15.75 4.01
C ASP A 154 -4.34 -16.76 3.28
N ASP A 155 -4.40 -16.82 1.94
CA ASP A 155 -3.58 -17.70 1.09
C ASP A 155 -2.06 -17.48 1.24
N VAL A 156 -1.63 -16.34 1.78
CA VAL A 156 -0.21 -16.07 2.05
C VAL A 156 0.34 -16.91 3.21
N LEU A 157 -0.53 -17.33 4.12
CA LEU A 157 -0.16 -18.01 5.36
C LEU A 157 -0.41 -19.50 5.21
N GLN A 158 0.47 -20.31 5.78
CA GLN A 158 0.16 -21.73 5.88
C GLN A 158 -1.09 -21.90 6.74
N ASN A 159 -1.96 -22.80 6.29
CA ASN A 159 -3.20 -23.13 6.98
C ASN A 159 -2.95 -24.12 8.13
N ASP A 160 -1.91 -23.87 8.95
CA ASP A 160 -1.57 -24.68 10.13
C ASP A 160 -2.58 -24.53 11.28
N HIS A 161 -3.70 -23.83 11.02
CA HIS A 161 -4.83 -23.58 11.91
C HIS A 161 -6.15 -24.21 11.44
N GLU A 162 -6.16 -24.98 10.34
CA GLU A 162 -7.22 -25.98 10.16
C GLU A 162 -7.05 -27.00 11.29
N ASN A 163 -7.77 -26.78 12.39
CA ASN A 163 -8.15 -27.89 13.23
C ASN A 163 -8.97 -28.79 12.32
N ASP A 164 -8.34 -29.86 11.82
CA ASP A 164 -9.03 -31.03 11.31
C ASP A 164 -10.07 -31.39 12.39
N TYR A 165 -11.31 -30.97 12.17
CA TYR A 165 -12.43 -31.55 12.87
C TYR A 165 -12.58 -32.94 12.27
N ASP A 166 -11.80 -33.89 12.81
CA ASP A 166 -12.07 -35.32 12.65
C ASP A 166 -13.49 -35.56 13.17
N ASP A 167 -14.43 -35.76 12.25
CA ASP A 167 -15.81 -36.24 12.48
C ASP A 167 -15.81 -37.73 12.88
#